data_AF-A0A4R6JEA3-F1
#
_entry.id   AF-A0A4R6JEA3-F1
#
_cell.length_a   1.000
_cell.length_b   1.000
_cell.length_c   1.000
_cell.angle_alpha   90.00
_cell.angle_beta   90.00
_cell.angle_gamma   90.00
#
_symmetry.space_group_name_H-M   'P 1'
#
loop_
_entity.id
_entity.type
_entity.pdbx_description
1 polymer ?
#
loop_
_entity_poly.entity_id
_entity_poly.type
_entity_poly.pdbx_seq_one_letter_code
_entity_poly.pdbx_strand_id
1 'polypeptide(L)'
;MGRVLLGVALVIGLGVLAIAFQATDPVRPGSDSSPPGAAVAPHSRTTPPATTVPLPTTAPPLPTTVSPTPSGLSPTPGIQLVANPRSDGALDVVETITVRTPTDRLVLSPPVAARTEAAFTALRASRPRADSVVVRAGGRPVPLRPPVVGTRRVLLLASPANRIELRYRLTGSVIRNSPSKPGRALGLIAPLTAEVDGSLPTLLTVGRARNFFCPLLDPALQRCAGEYREGLTSQPGLTAADATVLLQLDLPLPPRRA
;
A
#
# COMPACT_ATOMS: atom_id res chain seq x y z
N MET A 1 -8.88 -11.82 61.44
CA MET A 1 -7.91 -12.75 62.07
C MET A 1 -7.65 -13.88 61.09
N GLY A 2 -6.71 -13.71 60.15
CA GLY A 2 -5.39 -14.36 60.13
C GLY A 2 -5.34 -15.27 58.87
N ARG A 3 -4.31 -15.37 58.03
CA ARG A 3 -2.91 -14.98 58.06
C ARG A 3 -2.44 -14.64 56.64
N VAL A 4 -1.44 -13.78 56.60
CA VAL A 4 -0.68 -13.29 55.45
C VAL A 4 0.61 -14.14 55.31
N LEU A 5 1.21 -14.15 54.11
CA LEU A 5 2.62 -14.51 53.77
C LEU A 5 3.03 -15.99 53.74
N LEU A 6 3.47 -16.48 52.57
CA LEU A 6 4.86 -16.88 52.26
C LEU A 6 4.95 -17.50 50.85
N GLY A 7 5.93 -17.07 50.04
CA GLY A 7 6.22 -17.74 48.77
C GLY A 7 7.08 -16.99 47.75
N VAL A 8 7.92 -16.05 48.18
CA VAL A 8 9.02 -15.51 47.36
C VAL A 8 10.26 -16.34 47.70
N ALA A 9 10.81 -17.06 46.72
CA ALA A 9 12.24 -17.34 46.50
C ALA A 9 12.47 -18.70 45.81
N LEU A 10 12.74 -18.68 44.50
CA LEU A 10 13.78 -19.54 43.93
C LEU A 10 14.59 -18.75 42.89
N VAL A 11 15.40 -17.88 43.48
CA VAL A 11 16.80 -17.55 43.17
C VAL A 11 17.47 -18.43 42.10
N ILE A 12 17.91 -17.76 41.03
CA ILE A 12 19.26 -17.80 40.41
C ILE A 12 19.77 -19.18 39.96
N GLY A 13 19.83 -19.38 38.65
CA GLY A 13 20.62 -20.47 38.07
C GLY A 13 20.94 -20.26 36.60
N LEU A 14 22.19 -19.82 36.33
CA LEU A 14 23.04 -20.09 35.14
C LEU A 14 22.44 -19.81 33.75
N GLY A 15 23.09 -19.10 32.83
CA GLY A 15 24.50 -18.75 32.69
C GLY A 15 24.74 -18.41 31.22
N VAL A 16 25.41 -17.27 31.00
CA VAL A 16 26.25 -16.89 29.85
C VAL A 16 26.10 -17.73 28.56
N LEU A 17 25.52 -17.12 27.52
CA LEU A 17 25.95 -17.41 26.15
C LEU A 17 26.10 -16.08 25.39
N ALA A 18 27.23 -15.43 25.62
CA ALA A 18 27.73 -14.38 24.75
C ALA A 18 28.23 -15.03 23.45
N ILE A 19 27.38 -15.07 22.42
CA ILE A 19 27.84 -15.41 21.08
C ILE A 19 28.44 -14.12 20.49
N ALA A 20 29.77 -14.03 20.58
CA ALA A 20 30.57 -13.12 19.79
C ALA A 20 30.40 -13.48 18.31
N PHE A 21 29.59 -12.71 17.58
CA PHE A 21 29.69 -12.69 16.12
C PHE A 21 30.87 -11.80 15.75
N GLN A 22 32.00 -12.47 15.52
CA GLN A 22 33.20 -11.96 14.92
C GLN A 22 32.87 -11.25 13.59
N ALA A 23 33.16 -9.95 13.54
CA ALA A 23 33.29 -9.21 12.30
C ALA A 23 34.45 -9.82 11.51
N THR A 24 34.13 -10.47 10.41
CA THR A 24 35.10 -10.89 9.39
C THR A 24 34.81 -10.09 8.14
N ASP A 25 35.47 -8.94 8.01
CA ASP A 25 35.81 -8.42 6.68
C ASP A 25 36.89 -9.35 6.10
N PRO A 26 36.74 -9.81 4.85
CA PRO A 26 37.81 -9.42 3.93
C PRO A 26 37.39 -9.26 2.44
N VAL A 27 38.31 -8.60 1.75
CA VAL A 27 38.60 -8.61 0.31
C VAL A 27 37.99 -7.49 -0.54
N ARG A 28 38.81 -6.45 -0.69
CA ARG A 28 38.83 -5.47 -1.78
C ARG A 28 39.84 -5.96 -2.84
N PRO A 29 39.44 -6.18 -4.10
CA PRO A 29 40.38 -6.26 -5.22
C PRO A 29 40.68 -4.87 -5.80
N GLY A 30 41.97 -4.63 -6.09
CA GLY A 30 42.53 -3.46 -6.76
C GLY A 30 41.99 -3.27 -8.19
N SER A 31 41.84 -2.03 -8.63
CA SER A 31 42.84 -1.25 -9.38
C SER A 31 42.99 -1.72 -10.82
N ASP A 32 42.35 -1.00 -11.75
CA ASP A 32 42.91 -0.79 -13.07
C ASP A 32 42.78 0.68 -13.47
N SER A 33 43.87 1.16 -14.03
CA SER A 33 44.24 2.55 -14.26
C SER A 33 44.53 2.78 -15.74
N SER A 34 43.98 3.89 -16.28
CA SER A 34 44.48 4.70 -17.40
C SER A 34 44.42 4.12 -18.84
N PRO A 35 44.37 4.96 -19.91
CA PRO A 35 44.99 6.30 -20.02
C PRO A 35 44.17 7.44 -20.68
N PRO A 36 44.71 8.68 -20.68
CA PRO A 36 44.18 9.87 -21.35
C PRO A 36 44.83 10.11 -22.74
N GLY A 37 44.09 10.74 -23.66
CA GLY A 37 44.59 11.28 -24.93
C GLY A 37 43.47 11.39 -25.95
N ALA A 38 43.35 12.37 -26.82
CA ALA A 38 44.03 13.65 -27.02
C ALA A 38 43.03 14.52 -27.81
N ALA A 39 43.18 15.83 -27.69
CA ALA A 39 42.36 16.84 -28.36
C ALA A 39 42.51 16.83 -29.89
N VAL A 40 41.42 17.02 -30.62
CA VAL A 40 41.40 17.62 -31.96
C VAL A 40 40.10 18.43 -32.14
N ALA A 41 40.22 19.76 -32.22
CA ALA A 41 39.32 20.64 -32.98
C ALA A 41 39.92 20.80 -34.41
N PRO A 42 39.31 21.43 -35.45
CA PRO A 42 38.13 22.31 -35.45
C PRO A 42 37.18 22.21 -36.70
N HIS A 43 36.08 22.98 -36.66
CA HIS A 43 35.34 23.63 -37.77
C HIS A 43 34.71 22.79 -38.90
N SER A 44 33.37 22.91 -39.05
CA SER A 44 32.72 23.28 -40.32
C SER A 44 31.29 23.76 -40.11
N ARG A 45 31.01 24.99 -40.55
CA ARG A 45 29.67 25.54 -40.77
C ARG A 45 29.08 24.90 -42.02
N THR A 46 27.83 24.48 -42.00
CA THR A 46 26.96 24.47 -43.18
C THR A 46 25.49 24.56 -42.75
N THR A 47 24.86 25.67 -43.13
CA THR A 47 23.40 25.85 -43.32
C THR A 47 23.17 25.87 -44.85
N PRO A 48 21.96 25.73 -45.45
CA PRO A 48 20.63 25.21 -45.05
C PRO A 48 20.18 24.08 -46.08
N PRO A 49 18.91 23.58 -46.21
CA PRO A 49 17.68 24.35 -46.48
C PRO A 49 16.47 23.95 -45.62
N ALA A 50 15.49 24.85 -45.61
CA ALA A 50 14.17 24.62 -45.07
C ALA A 50 13.43 23.55 -45.88
N THR A 51 13.03 22.47 -45.21
CA THR A 51 12.04 21.51 -45.75
C THR A 51 10.76 21.67 -44.95
N THR A 52 9.80 22.33 -45.57
CA THR A 52 8.40 22.35 -45.15
C THR A 52 7.81 20.96 -45.36
N VAL A 53 7.69 20.16 -44.29
CA VAL A 53 6.98 18.86 -44.35
C VAL A 53 5.58 19.03 -43.75
N PRO A 54 4.51 18.59 -44.43
CA PRO A 54 3.14 18.74 -43.96
C PRO A 54 2.86 17.86 -42.73
N LEU A 55 1.97 18.37 -41.88
CA LEU A 55 1.34 17.68 -40.77
C LEU A 55 0.47 16.51 -41.26
N PRO A 56 0.60 15.30 -40.68
CA PRO A 56 -0.52 14.40 -40.53
C PRO A 56 -0.83 14.23 -39.05
N THR A 57 -2.02 14.72 -38.70
CA THR A 57 -2.95 14.15 -37.72
C THR A 57 -2.71 12.65 -37.52
N THR A 58 -2.49 12.22 -36.28
CA THR A 58 -3.25 11.18 -35.56
C THR A 58 -2.48 10.89 -34.27
N ALA A 59 -2.90 11.52 -33.16
CA ALA A 59 -2.49 11.09 -31.84
C ALA A 59 -2.95 9.63 -31.63
N PRO A 60 -2.09 8.72 -31.15
CA PRO A 60 -2.52 7.37 -30.79
C PRO A 60 -3.65 7.46 -29.76
N PRO A 61 -4.77 6.74 -29.92
CA PRO A 61 -5.77 6.67 -28.87
C PRO A 61 -5.09 6.12 -27.61
N LEU A 62 -5.16 6.89 -26.52
CA LEU A 62 -4.81 6.37 -25.20
C LEU A 62 -5.59 5.06 -25.01
N PRO A 63 -4.96 3.97 -24.53
CA PRO A 63 -5.71 2.79 -24.14
C PRO A 63 -6.63 3.19 -22.98
N THR A 64 -7.91 3.39 -23.29
CA THR A 64 -8.98 3.48 -22.33
C THR A 64 -9.09 2.11 -21.67
N THR A 65 -8.23 1.83 -20.70
CA THR A 65 -8.45 0.71 -19.79
C THR A 65 -9.66 1.11 -18.96
N VAL A 66 -10.84 0.73 -19.43
CA VAL A 66 -12.08 0.81 -18.69
C VAL A 66 -11.88 -0.07 -17.47
N SER A 67 -11.40 0.52 -16.37
CA SER A 67 -11.50 -0.15 -15.07
C SER A 67 -12.96 -0.51 -14.88
N PRO A 68 -13.29 -1.76 -14.54
CA PRO A 68 -14.65 -2.11 -14.18
C PRO A 68 -15.02 -1.19 -13.02
N THR A 69 -15.87 -0.22 -13.30
CA THR A 69 -16.56 0.50 -12.24
C THR A 69 -17.38 -0.58 -11.54
N PRO A 70 -17.21 -0.84 -10.24
CA PRO A 70 -18.11 -1.73 -9.53
C PRO A 70 -19.50 -1.08 -9.54
N SER A 71 -20.26 -1.36 -10.60
CA SER A 71 -21.64 -0.95 -10.77
C SER A 71 -22.49 -1.84 -9.88
N GLY A 72 -22.87 -1.29 -8.73
CA GLY A 72 -23.74 -1.97 -7.76
C GLY A 72 -23.31 -1.67 -6.33
N LEU A 73 -23.47 -0.42 -5.90
CA LEU A 73 -23.16 -0.03 -4.53
C LEU A 73 -24.29 -0.50 -3.62
N SER A 74 -23.92 -1.25 -2.58
CA SER A 74 -24.87 -1.64 -1.55
C SER A 74 -25.30 -0.39 -0.78
N PRO A 75 -26.61 -0.13 -0.60
CA PRO A 75 -27.10 0.94 0.27
C PRO A 75 -26.81 0.67 1.76
N THR A 76 -26.36 -0.54 2.09
CA THR A 76 -26.03 -0.95 3.45
C THR A 76 -24.78 -0.23 3.95
N PRO A 77 -24.77 0.27 5.20
CA PRO A 77 -23.58 0.84 5.82
C PRO A 77 -22.40 -0.13 5.80
N GLY A 78 -21.23 0.36 5.41
CA GLY A 78 -20.03 -0.44 5.27
C GLY A 78 -18.96 0.22 4.43
N ILE A 79 -17.80 -0.43 4.37
CA ILE A 79 -16.66 -0.07 3.54
C ILE A 79 -16.46 -1.15 2.48
N GLN A 80 -16.32 -0.75 1.22
CA GLN A 80 -15.83 -1.60 0.15
C GLN A 80 -14.51 -1.04 -0.37
N LEU A 81 -13.44 -1.82 -0.28
CA LEU A 81 -12.11 -1.45 -0.74
C LEU A 81 -11.66 -2.43 -1.82
N VAL A 82 -11.37 -1.93 -3.01
CA VAL A 82 -10.82 -2.72 -4.12
C VAL A 82 -9.43 -2.18 -4.46
N ALA A 83 -8.43 -3.07 -4.45
CA ALA A 83 -7.05 -2.70 -4.74
C ALA A 83 -6.45 -3.59 -5.83
N ASN A 84 -5.76 -2.96 -6.78
CA ASN A 84 -5.07 -3.65 -7.86
C ASN A 84 -3.56 -3.36 -7.79
N PRO A 85 -2.71 -4.39 -7.65
CA PRO A 85 -1.27 -4.19 -7.59
C PRO A 85 -0.70 -3.82 -8.95
N ARG A 86 0.24 -2.87 -8.94
CA ARG A 86 1.02 -2.43 -10.10
C ARG A 86 2.40 -3.09 -10.12
N SER A 87 3.05 -3.07 -11.27
CA SER A 87 4.39 -3.66 -11.44
C SER A 87 5.48 -2.95 -10.64
N ASP A 88 5.26 -1.71 -10.18
CA ASP A 88 6.18 -0.93 -9.34
C ASP A 88 5.99 -1.19 -7.83
N GLY A 89 4.95 -1.94 -7.44
CA GLY A 89 4.60 -2.21 -6.04
C GLY A 89 3.56 -1.24 -5.46
N ALA A 90 3.14 -0.21 -6.19
CA ALA A 90 1.99 0.59 -5.75
C ALA A 90 0.68 -0.18 -5.94
N LEU A 91 -0.36 0.20 -5.20
CA LEU A 91 -1.71 -0.31 -5.38
C LEU A 91 -2.61 0.82 -5.89
N ASP A 92 -3.32 0.61 -7.00
CA ASP A 92 -4.41 1.50 -7.40
C ASP A 92 -5.67 1.08 -6.63
N VAL A 93 -6.21 1.99 -5.81
CA VAL A 93 -7.28 1.70 -4.85
C VAL A 93 -8.53 2.51 -5.13
N VAL A 94 -9.67 1.85 -5.07
CA VAL A 94 -11.00 2.45 -4.99
C VAL A 94 -11.63 2.05 -3.66
N GLU A 95 -12.02 3.02 -2.86
CA GLU A 95 -12.64 2.82 -1.55
C GLU A 95 -13.98 3.54 -1.53
N THR A 96 -15.05 2.81 -1.25
CA THR A 96 -16.38 3.38 -1.09
C THR A 96 -16.86 3.13 0.33
N ILE A 97 -17.33 4.19 0.97
CA ILE A 97 -17.97 4.16 2.27
C ILE A 97 -19.44 4.54 2.15
N THR A 98 -20.27 3.80 2.87
CA THR A 98 -21.61 4.21 3.27
C THR A 98 -21.64 4.25 4.81
N VAL A 99 -21.83 5.43 5.40
CA VAL A 99 -21.96 5.59 6.86
C VAL A 99 -23.43 5.56 7.28
N ARG A 100 -23.70 5.20 8.54
CA ARG A 100 -25.06 5.15 9.11
C ARG A 100 -25.68 6.54 9.24
N THR A 101 -24.91 7.48 9.78
CA THR A 101 -25.32 8.87 9.98
C THR A 101 -24.55 9.74 8.99
N PRO A 102 -25.21 10.60 8.19
CA PRO A 102 -24.50 11.57 7.36
C PRO A 102 -23.50 12.37 8.18
N THR A 103 -22.26 12.45 7.71
CA THR A 103 -21.18 13.18 8.38
C THR A 103 -20.72 14.33 7.51
N ASP A 104 -20.33 15.44 8.12
CA ASP A 104 -19.61 16.55 7.49
C ASP A 104 -18.09 16.48 7.77
N ARG A 105 -17.64 15.47 8.52
CA ARG A 105 -16.25 15.28 8.91
C ARG A 105 -15.75 13.93 8.42
N LEU A 106 -14.73 13.96 7.57
CA LEU A 106 -14.08 12.77 7.01
C LEU A 106 -12.64 12.69 7.52
N VAL A 107 -12.31 11.64 8.26
CA VAL A 107 -10.95 11.39 8.75
C VAL A 107 -10.26 10.41 7.81
N LEU A 108 -9.09 10.79 7.29
CA LEU A 108 -8.26 9.98 6.41
C LEU A 108 -6.93 9.66 7.08
N SER A 109 -6.56 8.38 7.16
CA SER A 109 -5.30 7.94 7.75
C SER A 109 -4.68 6.82 6.92
N PRO A 110 -3.38 6.89 6.57
CA PRO A 110 -2.73 5.80 5.86
C PRO A 110 -2.69 4.54 6.73
N PRO A 111 -2.58 3.33 6.13
CA PRO A 111 -2.40 2.10 6.88
C PRO A 111 -1.17 2.19 7.80
N VAL A 112 -1.31 1.68 9.01
CA VAL A 112 -0.21 1.57 9.97
C VAL A 112 0.06 0.11 10.29
N ALA A 113 1.32 -0.30 10.26
CA ALA A 113 1.70 -1.62 10.70
C ALA A 113 1.38 -1.75 12.20
N ALA A 114 0.57 -2.75 12.57
CA ALA A 114 0.32 -3.05 13.98
C ALA A 114 1.66 -3.30 14.69
N ARG A 115 1.84 -2.68 15.86
CA ARG A 115 3.15 -2.63 16.53
C ARG A 115 3.62 -3.99 17.06
N THR A 116 2.74 -4.98 17.14
CA THR A 116 2.85 -6.07 18.12
C THR A 116 3.31 -7.42 17.60
N GLU A 117 3.38 -7.69 16.29
CA GLU A 117 3.81 -9.02 15.81
C GLU A 117 5.12 -9.03 14.99
N ALA A 118 5.88 -10.13 15.12
CA ALA A 118 7.13 -10.36 14.41
C ALA A 118 6.97 -10.35 12.88
N ALA A 119 5.78 -10.73 12.37
CA ALA A 119 5.42 -10.68 10.96
C ALA A 119 5.51 -9.24 10.38
N PHE A 120 5.45 -8.21 11.22
CA PHE A 120 5.56 -6.82 10.81
C PHE A 120 6.99 -6.33 10.66
N THR A 121 8.01 -7.08 11.08
CA THR A 121 9.39 -6.55 11.13
C THR A 121 9.84 -6.03 9.77
N ALA A 122 9.54 -6.74 8.69
CA ALA A 122 9.83 -6.29 7.33
C ALA A 122 9.02 -5.04 6.94
N LEU A 123 7.74 -4.96 7.35
CA LEU A 123 6.84 -3.85 7.03
C LEU A 123 6.93 -2.67 8.01
N ARG A 124 7.71 -2.75 9.10
CA ARG A 124 7.94 -1.62 10.01
C ARG A 124 8.66 -0.45 9.34
N ALA A 125 9.50 -0.75 8.35
CA ALA A 125 10.16 0.26 7.52
C ALA A 125 9.24 0.81 6.42
N SER A 126 8.07 0.20 6.20
CA SER A 126 7.10 0.69 5.23
C SER A 126 6.60 2.07 5.66
N ARG A 127 6.37 2.95 4.68
CA ARG A 127 5.80 4.27 4.90
C ARG A 127 4.61 4.43 3.96
N PRO A 128 3.48 3.76 4.25
CA PRO A 128 2.27 3.85 3.45
C PRO A 128 1.85 5.29 3.23
N ARG A 129 1.53 5.62 1.99
CA ARG A 129 1.07 6.95 1.60
C ARG A 129 0.06 6.82 0.47
N ALA A 130 -1.07 7.50 0.59
CA ALA A 130 -2.02 7.64 -0.50
C ALA A 130 -1.68 8.90 -1.31
N ASP A 131 -1.39 8.72 -2.60
CA ASP A 131 -1.07 9.76 -3.57
C ASP A 131 -2.21 9.92 -4.58
N SER A 132 -2.28 11.09 -5.22
CA SER A 132 -3.30 11.42 -6.22
C SER A 132 -4.73 11.17 -5.72
N VAL A 133 -4.97 11.49 -4.45
CA VAL A 133 -6.23 11.19 -3.76
C VAL A 133 -7.35 12.08 -4.31
N VAL A 134 -8.37 11.44 -4.88
CA VAL A 134 -9.61 12.07 -5.33
C VAL A 134 -10.73 11.65 -4.39
N VAL A 135 -11.44 12.62 -3.82
CA VAL A 135 -12.54 12.39 -2.87
C VAL A 135 -13.85 12.90 -3.48
N ARG A 136 -14.90 12.09 -3.37
CA ARG A 136 -16.28 12.48 -3.67
C ARG A 136 -17.17 12.19 -2.47
N ALA A 137 -18.02 13.13 -2.09
CA ALA A 137 -19.00 12.98 -1.03
C ALA A 137 -20.39 13.36 -1.56
N GLY A 138 -21.37 12.45 -1.43
CA GLY A 138 -22.69 12.65 -2.02
C GLY A 138 -22.65 12.89 -3.54
N GLY A 139 -21.66 12.30 -4.24
CA GLY A 139 -21.42 12.51 -5.67
C GLY A 139 -20.69 13.81 -6.05
N ARG A 140 -20.45 14.72 -5.10
CA ARG A 140 -19.76 15.99 -5.34
C ARG A 140 -18.26 15.88 -5.04
N PRO A 141 -17.37 16.49 -5.85
CA PRO A 141 -15.95 16.51 -5.56
C PRO A 141 -15.65 17.27 -4.27
N VAL A 142 -14.77 16.73 -3.44
CA VAL A 142 -14.30 17.35 -2.19
C VAL A 142 -12.84 17.77 -2.39
N PRO A 143 -12.50 19.07 -2.23
CA PRO A 143 -11.14 19.54 -2.45
C PRO A 143 -10.20 19.01 -1.37
N LEU A 144 -9.07 18.44 -1.81
CA LEU A 144 -7.98 17.98 -0.95
C LEU A 144 -6.65 18.55 -1.47
N ARG A 145 -6.02 19.43 -0.67
CA ARG A 145 -4.76 20.10 -1.03
C ARG A 145 -3.71 19.90 0.07
N PRO A 146 -2.51 19.37 -0.23
CA PRO A 146 -2.19 18.61 -1.45
C PRO A 146 -3.05 17.33 -1.56
N PRO A 147 -3.20 16.70 -2.75
CA PRO A 147 -3.98 15.47 -2.95
C PRO A 147 -3.22 14.22 -2.46
N VAL A 148 -2.77 14.28 -1.21
CA VAL A 148 -1.86 13.32 -0.57
C VAL A 148 -2.30 13.09 0.88
N VAL A 149 -2.25 11.84 1.32
CA VAL A 149 -2.46 11.41 2.71
C VAL A 149 -1.30 10.50 3.12
N GLY A 150 -0.25 11.11 3.69
CA GLY A 150 0.90 10.39 4.28
C GLY A 150 0.88 10.36 5.82
N THR A 151 -0.05 11.09 6.41
CA THR A 151 -0.35 11.11 7.85
C THR A 151 -1.86 11.30 8.00
N ARG A 152 -2.36 11.16 9.23
CA ARG A 152 -3.75 11.47 9.55
C ARG A 152 -4.15 12.88 9.08
N ARG A 153 -5.30 12.99 8.43
CA ARG A 153 -5.91 14.24 7.95
C ARG A 153 -7.40 14.27 8.26
N VAL A 154 -7.91 15.46 8.54
CA VAL A 154 -9.34 15.70 8.70
C VAL A 154 -9.80 16.59 7.55
N LEU A 155 -10.86 16.17 6.88
CA LEU A 155 -11.53 16.90 5.80
C LEU A 155 -12.91 17.31 6.27
N LEU A 156 -13.24 18.58 6.06
CA LEU A 156 -14.59 19.10 6.28
C LEU A 156 -15.33 19.12 4.96
N LEU A 157 -16.53 18.56 4.95
CA LEU A 157 -17.41 18.50 3.79
C LEU A 157 -18.32 19.73 3.78
N ALA A 158 -18.57 20.29 2.60
CA ALA A 158 -19.47 21.44 2.46
C ALA A 158 -20.94 21.10 2.78
N SER A 159 -21.29 19.82 2.78
CA SER A 159 -22.61 19.32 3.15
C SER A 159 -22.45 17.92 3.75
N PRO A 160 -23.22 17.56 4.79
CA PRO A 160 -23.20 16.20 5.32
C PRO A 160 -23.50 15.17 4.24
N ALA A 161 -22.73 14.09 4.20
CA ALA A 161 -22.91 13.01 3.24
C ALA A 161 -22.85 11.67 3.96
N ASN A 162 -23.71 10.73 3.53
CA ASN A 162 -23.66 9.35 3.99
C ASN A 162 -22.85 8.45 3.07
N ARG A 163 -22.47 8.94 1.88
CA ARG A 163 -21.73 8.16 0.89
C ARG A 163 -20.48 8.91 0.44
N ILE A 164 -19.33 8.25 0.57
CA ILE A 164 -18.02 8.79 0.20
C ILE A 164 -17.32 7.79 -0.74
N GLU A 165 -16.73 8.29 -1.82
CA GLU A 165 -15.88 7.52 -2.72
C GLU A 165 -14.48 8.14 -2.74
N LEU A 166 -13.45 7.32 -2.57
CA LEU A 166 -12.06 7.67 -2.70
C LEU A 166 -11.42 6.88 -3.82
N ARG A 167 -10.59 7.54 -4.62
CA ARG A 167 -9.69 6.92 -5.58
C ARG A 167 -8.28 7.42 -5.32
N TYR A 168 -7.33 6.51 -5.18
CA TYR A 168 -5.95 6.89 -4.86
C TYR A 168 -4.96 5.82 -5.29
N ARG A 169 -3.68 6.20 -5.30
CA ARG A 169 -2.57 5.27 -5.41
C ARG A 169 -1.91 5.11 -4.05
N LEU A 170 -1.92 3.90 -3.52
CA LEU A 170 -1.21 3.56 -2.28
C LEU A 170 0.23 3.18 -2.60
N THR A 171 1.18 3.98 -2.13
CA THR A 171 2.61 3.79 -2.29
C THR A 171 3.26 3.47 -0.93
N GLY A 172 4.47 2.91 -0.95
CA GLY A 172 5.22 2.62 0.28
C GLY A 172 4.63 1.52 1.17
N SER A 173 3.52 0.88 0.76
CA SER A 173 2.83 -0.20 1.46
C SER A 173 3.30 -1.61 1.10
N VAL A 174 4.07 -1.77 0.03
CA VAL A 174 4.47 -3.07 -0.51
C VAL A 174 5.99 -3.17 -0.55
N ILE A 175 6.51 -4.30 -0.10
CA ILE A 175 7.93 -4.63 -0.09
C ILE A 175 8.11 -5.91 -0.89
N ARG A 176 9.01 -5.88 -1.87
CA ARG A 176 9.38 -7.09 -2.64
C ARG A 176 10.14 -8.03 -1.72
N ASN A 177 9.77 -9.30 -1.77
CA ASN A 177 10.48 -10.31 -0.99
C ASN A 177 11.78 -10.70 -1.73
N SER A 178 12.90 -10.75 -1.02
CA SER A 178 14.20 -11.20 -1.53
C SER A 178 14.94 -11.99 -0.44
N PRO A 179 15.44 -13.21 -0.71
CA PRO A 179 15.34 -13.95 -1.96
C PRO A 179 13.95 -14.60 -2.13
N SER A 180 13.27 -14.37 -3.26
CA SER A 180 11.98 -14.99 -3.59
C SER A 180 11.74 -14.99 -5.10
N LYS A 181 10.70 -15.71 -5.57
CA LYS A 181 10.28 -15.70 -6.97
C LYS A 181 10.06 -14.25 -7.46
N PRO A 182 10.49 -13.89 -8.68
CA PRO A 182 10.25 -12.57 -9.24
C PRO A 182 8.77 -12.18 -9.16
N GLY A 183 8.50 -10.98 -8.66
CA GLY A 183 7.14 -10.45 -8.46
C GLY A 183 6.52 -10.78 -7.09
N ARG A 184 7.07 -11.71 -6.31
CA ARG A 184 6.59 -11.98 -4.94
C ARG A 184 6.81 -10.75 -4.06
N ALA A 185 5.75 -10.30 -3.39
CA ALA A 185 5.82 -9.20 -2.45
C ALA A 185 4.94 -9.42 -1.23
N LEU A 186 5.23 -8.66 -0.18
CA LEU A 186 4.40 -8.49 1.01
C LEU A 186 3.83 -7.09 1.00
N GLY A 187 2.58 -6.94 1.42
CA GLY A 187 1.88 -5.67 1.42
C GLY A 187 1.12 -5.41 2.70
N LEU A 188 0.83 -4.14 2.96
CA LEU A 188 -0.04 -3.67 4.03
C LEU A 188 -1.16 -2.81 3.42
N ILE A 189 -2.41 -3.15 3.71
CA ILE A 189 -3.57 -2.38 3.25
C ILE A 189 -4.57 -2.20 4.39
N ALA A 190 -5.25 -1.07 4.40
CA ALA A 190 -6.36 -0.77 5.29
C ALA A 190 -7.23 0.31 4.64
N PRO A 191 -8.53 0.42 4.99
CA PRO A 191 -9.33 1.56 4.61
C PRO A 191 -8.69 2.87 5.05
N LEU A 192 -8.55 3.82 4.13
CA LEU A 192 -8.07 5.17 4.46
C LEU A 192 -9.05 5.87 5.41
N THR A 193 -10.31 5.45 5.39
CA THR A 193 -11.42 6.02 6.16
C THR A 193 -11.79 5.22 7.41
N ALA A 194 -10.92 4.30 7.87
CA ALA A 194 -11.20 3.43 9.02
C ALA A 194 -11.58 4.19 10.30
N GLU A 195 -11.08 5.42 10.48
CA GLU A 195 -11.37 6.28 11.63
C GLU A 195 -12.70 7.04 11.57
N VAL A 196 -13.45 6.95 10.46
CA VAL A 196 -14.77 7.60 10.34
C VAL A 196 -15.79 6.90 11.24
N ASP A 197 -15.85 5.57 11.15
CA ASP A 197 -16.63 4.69 12.01
C ASP A 197 -15.96 3.30 11.97
N GLY A 198 -15.23 2.98 13.04
CA GLY A 198 -14.49 1.72 13.15
C GLY A 198 -15.39 0.48 13.15
N SER A 199 -16.68 0.62 13.43
CA SER A 199 -17.64 -0.49 13.50
C SER A 199 -18.22 -0.89 12.14
N LEU A 200 -17.89 -0.17 11.07
CA LEU A 200 -18.44 -0.45 9.75
C LEU A 200 -17.95 -1.81 9.23
N PRO A 201 -18.86 -2.68 8.76
CA PRO A 201 -18.47 -3.89 8.05
C PRO A 201 -17.60 -3.53 6.85
N THR A 202 -16.47 -4.21 6.70
CA THR A 202 -15.47 -3.90 5.67
C THR A 202 -15.21 -5.10 4.80
N LEU A 203 -15.34 -4.90 3.49
CA LEU A 203 -15.00 -5.88 2.46
C LEU A 203 -13.77 -5.38 1.69
N LEU A 204 -12.67 -6.13 1.73
CA LEU A 204 -11.48 -5.86 0.94
C LEU A 204 -11.35 -6.87 -0.18
N THR A 205 -11.13 -6.39 -1.41
CA THR A 205 -10.81 -7.21 -2.56
C THR A 205 -9.46 -6.77 -3.12
N VAL A 206 -8.52 -7.70 -3.21
CA VAL A 206 -7.18 -7.42 -3.72
C VAL A 206 -6.82 -8.37 -4.86
N GLY A 207 -6.59 -7.82 -6.05
CA GLY A 207 -6.17 -8.58 -7.22
C GLY A 207 -4.78 -9.21 -7.01
N ARG A 208 -4.56 -10.42 -7.53
CA ARG A 208 -3.30 -11.18 -7.42
C ARG A 208 -2.78 -11.40 -6.00
N ALA A 209 -3.64 -11.22 -5.00
CA ALA A 209 -3.33 -11.64 -3.65
C ALA A 209 -3.33 -13.17 -3.55
N ARG A 210 -2.52 -13.67 -2.62
CA ARG A 210 -2.29 -15.10 -2.37
C ARG A 210 -2.60 -15.47 -0.94
N ASN A 211 -2.53 -14.51 -0.03
CA ASN A 211 -2.93 -14.68 1.36
C ASN A 211 -3.33 -13.34 1.97
N PHE A 212 -4.35 -13.33 2.84
CA PHE A 212 -4.66 -12.23 3.74
C PHE A 212 -4.42 -12.69 5.18
N PHE A 213 -3.71 -11.85 5.92
CA PHE A 213 -3.53 -12.02 7.36
C PHE A 213 -4.03 -10.76 8.08
N CYS A 214 -5.03 -10.91 8.93
CA CYS A 214 -5.65 -9.86 9.72
C CYS A 214 -5.15 -9.93 11.17
N PRO A 215 -4.10 -9.19 11.54
CA PRO A 215 -3.42 -9.27 12.84
C PRO A 215 -4.29 -8.78 14.01
N LEU A 216 -5.31 -7.96 13.74
CA LEU A 216 -6.16 -7.35 14.76
C LEU A 216 -7.33 -8.26 15.17
N LEU A 217 -7.56 -9.34 14.43
CA LEU A 217 -8.56 -10.35 14.78
C LEU A 217 -8.01 -11.35 15.80
N ASP A 218 -8.92 -12.10 16.44
CA ASP A 218 -8.56 -13.25 17.26
C ASP A 218 -7.64 -14.21 16.50
N PRO A 219 -6.65 -14.86 17.16
CA PRO A 219 -5.69 -15.76 16.51
C PRO A 219 -6.31 -16.82 15.59
N ALA A 220 -7.48 -17.34 15.96
CA ALA A 220 -8.22 -18.33 15.16
C ALA A 220 -8.79 -17.78 13.84
N LEU A 221 -8.95 -16.45 13.74
CA LEU A 221 -9.57 -15.73 12.62
C LEU A 221 -8.56 -14.89 11.82
N GLN A 222 -7.28 -14.87 12.21
CA GLN A 222 -6.26 -14.05 11.53
C GLN A 222 -6.07 -14.44 10.06
N ARG A 223 -6.39 -15.68 9.65
CA ARG A 223 -6.48 -16.06 8.23
C ARG A 223 -7.84 -15.64 7.67
N CYS A 224 -7.94 -14.38 7.28
CA CYS A 224 -9.19 -13.71 6.94
C CYS A 224 -9.49 -13.64 5.43
N ALA A 225 -8.87 -14.51 4.61
CA ALA A 225 -9.10 -14.54 3.16
C ALA A 225 -10.23 -15.50 2.76
N GLY A 226 -10.95 -15.12 1.71
CA GLY A 226 -11.75 -15.98 0.84
C GLY A 226 -11.35 -15.79 -0.62
N GLU A 227 -11.67 -16.76 -1.48
CA GLU A 227 -11.35 -16.70 -2.91
C GLU A 227 -12.23 -15.70 -3.67
N TYR A 228 -11.65 -15.00 -4.65
CA TYR A 228 -12.38 -14.10 -5.54
C TYR A 228 -11.74 -14.04 -6.92
N ARG A 229 -12.42 -14.54 -7.97
CA ARG A 229 -12.02 -14.53 -9.41
C ARG A 229 -10.50 -14.51 -9.70
N GLU A 230 -9.86 -13.34 -9.63
CA GLU A 230 -8.43 -13.11 -9.92
C GLU A 230 -7.61 -12.60 -8.72
N GLY A 231 -8.02 -12.93 -7.49
CA GLY A 231 -7.39 -12.47 -6.26
C GLY A 231 -8.06 -13.03 -5.02
N LEU A 232 -8.04 -12.26 -3.94
CA LEU A 232 -8.68 -12.62 -2.69
C LEU A 232 -9.65 -11.54 -2.24
N THR A 233 -10.68 -11.96 -1.52
CA THR A 233 -11.59 -11.09 -0.77
C THR A 233 -11.44 -11.35 0.73
N SER A 234 -11.73 -10.38 1.58
CA SER A 234 -11.83 -10.64 3.02
C SER A 234 -13.05 -11.50 3.32
N GLN A 235 -12.97 -12.31 4.37
CA GLN A 235 -14.11 -13.03 4.92
C GLN A 235 -15.12 -12.04 5.56
N PRO A 236 -16.40 -12.43 5.66
CA PRO A 236 -17.40 -11.64 6.38
C PRO A 236 -16.99 -11.40 7.84
N GLY A 237 -17.48 -10.29 8.42
CA GLY A 237 -17.29 -9.98 9.84
C GLY A 237 -16.09 -9.08 10.16
N LEU A 238 -15.26 -8.75 9.18
CA LEU A 238 -14.19 -7.77 9.35
C LEU A 238 -14.77 -6.36 9.53
N THR A 239 -14.38 -5.66 10.61
CA THR A 239 -14.76 -4.26 10.84
C THR A 239 -13.68 -3.31 10.35
N ALA A 240 -14.02 -2.04 10.16
CA ALA A 240 -13.06 -1.03 9.72
C ALA A 240 -11.89 -0.86 10.70
N ALA A 241 -12.14 -1.00 12.02
CA ALA A 241 -11.10 -0.94 13.05
C ALA A 241 -10.12 -2.12 12.95
N ASP A 242 -10.59 -3.29 12.53
CA ASP A 242 -9.78 -4.51 12.43
C ASP A 242 -9.20 -4.74 11.02
N ALA A 243 -9.63 -3.95 10.03
CA ALA A 243 -9.33 -4.09 8.61
C ALA A 243 -7.91 -3.69 8.19
N THR A 244 -6.94 -3.78 9.09
CA THR A 244 -5.52 -3.73 8.72
C THR A 244 -5.12 -5.10 8.22
N VAL A 245 -4.82 -5.26 6.93
CA VAL A 245 -4.56 -6.56 6.32
C VAL A 245 -3.13 -6.63 5.78
N LEU A 246 -2.43 -7.68 6.19
CA LEU A 246 -1.18 -8.12 5.58
C LEU A 246 -1.48 -8.98 4.36
N LEU A 247 -0.82 -8.65 3.26
CA LEU A 247 -1.00 -9.28 1.97
C LEU A 247 0.25 -10.04 1.60
N GLN A 248 0.09 -11.27 1.13
CA GLN A 248 1.06 -11.88 0.23
C GLN A 248 0.52 -11.71 -1.19
N LEU A 249 1.34 -11.20 -2.11
CA LEU A 249 0.89 -10.88 -3.47
C LEU A 249 1.93 -11.29 -4.52
N ASP A 250 1.44 -11.41 -5.76
CA ASP A 250 2.25 -11.55 -6.98
C ASP A 250 2.10 -10.29 -7.85
N LEU A 251 3.11 -9.43 -7.84
CA LEU A 251 3.15 -8.21 -8.64
C LEU A 251 3.21 -8.54 -10.14
N PRO A 252 2.52 -7.77 -10.99
CA PRO A 252 2.72 -7.85 -12.43
C PRO A 252 4.21 -7.67 -12.79
N LEU A 253 4.73 -8.54 -13.64
CA LEU A 253 6.08 -8.38 -14.16
C LEU A 253 6.09 -7.23 -15.18
N PRO A 254 7.12 -6.37 -15.18
CA PRO A 254 7.28 -5.40 -16.26
C PRO A 254 7.44 -6.13 -17.61
N PRO A 255 6.96 -5.55 -18.72
CA PRO A 255 7.16 -6.13 -20.04
C PRO A 255 8.65 -6.34 -20.28
N ARG A 256 9.03 -7.52 -20.79
CA ARG A 256 10.41 -7.78 -21.19
C ARG A 256 10.74 -6.82 -22.34
N ARG A 257 11.79 -6.01 -22.18
CA ARG A 257 12.34 -5.27 -23.31
C ARG A 257 12.91 -6.31 -24.28
N ALA A 258 12.33 -6.38 -25.47
CA ALA A 258 12.85 -7.17 -26.58
C ALA A 258 14.15 -6.54 -27.10
#